data_AF-A0A1Q3KBZ8-F1
#
_entry.id   AF-A0A1Q3KBZ8-F1
#
_cell.length_a   1.000
_cell.length_b   1.000
_cell.length_c   1.000
_cell.angle_alpha   90.00
_cell.angle_beta   90.00
_cell.angle_gamma   90.00
#
_symmetry.space_group_name_H-M   'P 1'
#
loop_
_entity.id
_entity.type
_entity.pdbx_description
1 polymer ?
#
loop_
_entity_poly.entity_id
_entity_poly.type
_entity_poly.pdbx_seq_one_letter_code
_entity_poly.pdbx_strand_id
1 'polypeptide(L)'
;MSLDALARCCPNWAEFRSIHAREAEIDAVAVRSSKAFTRVFQLRAISIGNEIRVSERLVGSTLPACCPERHINPGGSFCIGLRAGEGITDETAPAWWKKLHAFALWQETAEETGFWPSEAQLSHGEAGEVELAAENAADQLGLRAVYREAVAFDTGFIAAGVGRINAKTGMLRNGRSACICGRTDRGGRTLLRRDCHGNGLGCPIILEHRRRAMVGEYWRGLRGHVTCCGTMHECPLRAIDSKPST
;
A
#
# COMPACT_ATOMS: atom_id res chain seq x y z
N MET A 1 -13.21 19.89 12.85
CA MET A 1 -12.76 18.49 13.09
C MET A 1 -12.55 17.81 11.73
N SER A 2 -11.77 16.73 11.63
CA SER A 2 -11.41 16.09 10.35
C SER A 2 -12.60 15.67 9.48
N LEU A 3 -13.72 15.22 10.08
CA LEU A 3 -14.95 14.94 9.33
C LEU A 3 -15.60 16.20 8.76
N ASP A 4 -15.56 17.33 9.49
CA ASP A 4 -16.06 18.61 8.97
C ASP A 4 -15.25 19.10 7.77
N ALA A 5 -13.94 18.83 7.77
CA ALA A 5 -13.07 19.12 6.65
C ALA A 5 -13.44 18.29 5.41
N LEU A 6 -13.67 16.99 5.59
CA LEU A 6 -14.17 16.12 4.51
C LEU A 6 -15.52 16.60 3.97
N ALA A 7 -16.42 17.04 4.85
CA ALA A 7 -17.74 17.55 4.47
C ALA A 7 -17.67 18.87 3.67
N ARG A 8 -16.82 19.83 4.09
CA ARG A 8 -16.62 21.09 3.36
C ARG A 8 -15.99 20.89 1.99
N CYS A 9 -15.14 19.87 1.85
CA CYS A 9 -14.48 19.51 0.60
C CYS A 9 -15.21 18.37 -0.15
N CYS A 10 -16.47 18.08 0.17
CA CYS A 10 -17.20 16.97 -0.41
C CYS A 10 -17.32 17.15 -1.93
N PRO A 11 -16.81 16.20 -2.74
CA PRO A 11 -16.90 16.29 -4.19
C PRO A 11 -18.32 15.95 -4.67
N ASN A 12 -18.64 16.32 -5.91
CA ASN A 12 -19.96 16.11 -6.51
C ASN A 12 -20.35 14.65 -6.78
N TRP A 13 -19.43 13.71 -6.58
CA TRP A 13 -19.66 12.27 -6.74
C TRP A 13 -19.88 11.54 -5.41
N ALA A 14 -19.89 12.28 -4.29
CA ALA A 14 -20.17 11.77 -2.96
C ALA A 14 -21.20 12.67 -2.26
N GLU A 15 -21.97 12.08 -1.35
CA GLU A 15 -22.97 12.75 -0.55
C GLU A 15 -22.93 12.22 0.89
N PHE A 16 -22.99 13.13 1.87
CA PHE A 16 -23.14 12.74 3.26
C PHE A 16 -24.62 12.50 3.59
N ARG A 17 -24.94 11.31 4.10
CA ARG A 17 -26.26 10.98 4.64
C ARG A 17 -26.44 11.49 6.06
N SER A 18 -25.39 11.36 6.86
CA SER A 18 -25.34 11.85 8.23
C SER A 18 -23.91 12.20 8.60
N ILE A 19 -23.76 13.19 9.48
CA ILE A 19 -22.47 13.57 10.06
C ILE A 19 -22.69 13.77 11.55
N HIS A 20 -21.93 13.02 12.34
CA HIS A 20 -21.82 13.11 13.78
C HIS A 20 -20.38 13.42 14.19
N ALA A 21 -20.15 13.71 15.47
CA ALA A 21 -18.84 14.15 15.95
C ALA A 21 -17.68 13.18 15.66
N ARG A 22 -17.95 11.87 15.56
CA ARG A 22 -16.94 10.82 15.34
C ARG A 22 -17.21 9.91 14.16
N GLU A 23 -18.33 10.11 13.48
CA GLU A 23 -18.78 9.19 12.45
C GLU A 23 -19.58 9.93 11.40
N ALA A 24 -19.45 9.51 10.15
CA ALA A 24 -20.26 9.98 9.06
C ALA A 24 -20.65 8.83 8.13
N GLU A 25 -21.87 8.89 7.62
CA GLU A 25 -22.35 8.01 6.57
C GLU A 25 -22.27 8.73 5.22
N ILE A 26 -21.66 8.08 4.25
CA ILE A 26 -21.40 8.65 2.93
C ILE A 26 -21.94 7.69 1.88
N ASP A 27 -22.65 8.20 0.88
CA ASP A 27 -22.90 7.48 -0.35
C ASP A 27 -21.97 8.05 -1.43
N ALA A 28 -21.22 7.18 -2.11
CA ALA A 28 -20.25 7.60 -3.11
C ALA A 28 -20.40 6.80 -4.40
N VAL A 29 -20.23 7.46 -5.54
CA VAL A 29 -20.26 6.82 -6.86
C VAL A 29 -18.99 7.18 -7.60
N ALA A 30 -18.10 6.21 -7.83
CA ALA A 30 -16.95 6.49 -8.67
C ALA A 30 -17.38 6.72 -10.13
N VAL A 31 -16.71 7.65 -10.80
CA VAL A 31 -17.01 8.06 -12.18
C VAL A 31 -15.80 7.70 -13.03
N ARG A 32 -16.01 6.86 -14.05
CA ARG A 32 -14.95 6.47 -14.98
C ARG A 32 -14.57 7.63 -15.91
N SER A 33 -13.43 7.53 -16.57
CA SER A 33 -13.01 8.48 -17.61
C SER A 33 -14.02 8.58 -18.77
N SER A 34 -14.75 7.50 -19.06
CA SER A 34 -15.86 7.46 -20.02
C SER A 34 -17.13 8.18 -19.54
N LYS A 35 -17.13 8.75 -18.33
CA LYS A 35 -18.29 9.31 -17.62
C LYS A 35 -19.35 8.28 -17.23
N ALA A 36 -19.10 7.00 -17.43
CA ALA A 36 -19.96 5.95 -16.90
C ALA A 36 -19.87 5.94 -15.37
N PHE A 37 -21.03 5.91 -14.72
CA PHE A 37 -21.13 5.69 -13.29
C PHE A 37 -20.82 4.22 -12.95
N THR A 38 -20.19 4.02 -11.80
CA THR A 38 -20.01 2.70 -11.19
C THR A 38 -21.18 2.42 -10.24
N ARG A 39 -21.07 1.40 -9.38
CA ARG A 39 -22.04 1.19 -8.29
C ARG A 39 -22.00 2.29 -7.24
N VAL A 40 -23.05 2.35 -6.42
CA VAL A 40 -23.07 3.14 -5.20
C VAL A 40 -22.31 2.38 -4.11
N PHE A 41 -21.28 3.03 -3.57
CA PHE A 41 -20.58 2.59 -2.37
C PHE A 41 -21.24 3.24 -1.16
N GLN A 42 -21.86 2.43 -0.30
CA GLN A 42 -22.40 2.88 0.98
C GLN A 42 -21.31 2.79 2.02
N LEU A 43 -20.76 3.95 2.40
CA LEU A 43 -19.55 4.06 3.21
C LEU A 43 -19.87 4.58 4.61
N ARG A 44 -18.96 4.23 5.52
CA ARG A 44 -18.86 4.74 6.89
C ARG A 44 -17.46 5.31 7.09
N ALA A 45 -17.37 6.56 7.50
CA ALA A 45 -16.12 7.20 7.90
C ALA A 45 -16.11 7.43 9.41
N ILE A 46 -15.10 6.92 10.12
CA ILE A 46 -14.97 7.03 11.57
C ILE A 46 -13.70 7.80 11.91
N SER A 47 -13.82 8.76 12.83
CA SER A 47 -12.69 9.48 13.42
C SER A 47 -12.19 8.77 14.68
N ILE A 48 -10.94 8.30 14.63
CA ILE A 48 -10.25 7.64 15.74
C ILE A 48 -8.97 8.42 16.05
N GLY A 49 -8.99 9.21 17.13
CA GLY A 49 -7.88 10.10 17.44
C GLY A 49 -7.72 11.17 16.36
N ASN A 50 -6.61 11.11 15.63
CA ASN A 50 -6.30 12.00 14.50
C ASN A 50 -6.40 11.29 13.14
N GLU A 51 -7.01 10.10 13.08
CA GLU A 51 -7.10 9.27 11.88
C GLU A 51 -8.57 9.14 11.44
N ILE A 52 -8.84 9.30 10.15
CA ILE A 52 -10.10 8.90 9.52
C ILE A 52 -9.96 7.52 8.89
N ARG A 53 -10.78 6.57 9.34
CA ARG A 53 -10.93 5.25 8.70
C ARG A 53 -12.23 5.19 7.93
N VAL A 54 -12.18 4.61 6.73
CA VAL A 54 -13.34 4.43 5.87
C VAL A 54 -13.55 2.94 5.59
N SER A 55 -14.80 2.49 5.59
CA SER A 55 -15.23 1.13 5.27
C SER A 55 -16.58 1.15 4.58
N GLU A 56 -17.08 -0.01 4.12
CA GLU A 56 -18.51 -0.15 3.87
C GLU A 56 -19.30 0.09 5.16
N ARG A 57 -20.51 0.64 5.04
CA ARG A 57 -21.43 0.84 6.19
C ARG A 57 -21.83 -0.49 6.80
N LEU A 58 -22.19 -1.44 5.94
CA LEU A 58 -22.30 -2.86 6.29
C LEU A 58 -21.09 -3.59 5.70
N VAL A 59 -20.10 -3.90 6.53
CA VAL A 59 -18.89 -4.61 6.11
C VAL A 59 -19.27 -5.97 5.52
N GLY A 60 -18.75 -6.27 4.32
CA GLY A 60 -19.03 -7.54 3.64
C GLY A 60 -20.30 -7.52 2.82
N SER A 61 -20.84 -6.32 2.48
CA SER A 61 -22.11 -6.22 1.75
C SER A 61 -21.89 -6.28 0.26
N THR A 62 -21.17 -5.31 -0.31
CA THR A 62 -20.88 -5.27 -1.75
C THR A 62 -19.41 -5.60 -2.04
N LEU A 63 -18.54 -5.41 -1.06
CA LEU A 63 -17.14 -5.81 -1.09
C LEU A 63 -16.91 -6.98 -0.12
N PRO A 64 -15.83 -7.76 -0.31
CA PRO A 64 -15.43 -8.75 0.69
C PRO A 64 -15.19 -8.10 2.06
N ALA A 65 -15.62 -8.76 3.14
CA ALA A 65 -15.40 -8.27 4.51
C ALA A 65 -13.92 -8.05 4.86
N CYS A 66 -13.02 -8.81 4.22
CA CYS A 66 -11.59 -8.62 4.24
C CYS A 66 -10.98 -9.17 2.94
N CYS A 67 -10.07 -8.41 2.33
CA CYS A 67 -9.26 -8.85 1.21
C CYS A 67 -8.05 -7.92 1.09
N PRO A 68 -6.87 -8.30 1.61
CA PRO A 68 -5.68 -7.45 1.53
C PRO A 68 -5.27 -7.12 0.10
N GLU A 69 -5.44 -8.04 -0.85
CA GLU A 69 -5.19 -7.79 -2.27
C GLU A 69 -6.13 -6.74 -2.87
N ARG A 70 -7.33 -6.56 -2.31
CA ARG A 70 -8.22 -5.44 -2.65
C ARG A 70 -8.04 -4.26 -1.70
N HIS A 71 -6.98 -4.23 -0.90
CA HIS A 71 -6.73 -3.19 0.09
C HIS A 71 -7.88 -3.02 1.11
N ILE A 72 -8.52 -4.13 1.49
CA ILE A 72 -9.53 -4.19 2.55
C ILE A 72 -8.94 -4.94 3.74
N ASN A 73 -8.66 -4.23 4.81
CA ASN A 73 -8.03 -4.75 6.02
C ASN A 73 -8.94 -5.72 6.79
N PRO A 74 -8.40 -6.56 7.68
CA PRO A 74 -9.19 -7.22 8.70
C PRO A 74 -10.06 -6.20 9.46
N GLY A 75 -11.36 -6.48 9.57
CA GLY A 75 -12.35 -5.53 10.10
C GLY A 75 -12.99 -4.61 9.08
N GLY A 76 -12.65 -4.72 7.78
CA GLY A 76 -13.36 -4.08 6.67
C GLY A 76 -12.94 -2.66 6.33
N SER A 77 -11.97 -2.08 7.05
CA SER A 77 -11.45 -0.75 6.73
C SER A 77 -10.62 -0.77 5.45
N PHE A 78 -10.69 0.30 4.67
CA PHE A 78 -9.98 0.42 3.41
C PHE A 78 -8.60 1.03 3.61
N CYS A 79 -7.60 0.44 2.96
CA CYS A 79 -6.27 1.00 2.81
C CYS A 79 -6.22 1.82 1.50
N ILE A 80 -6.72 3.06 1.53
CA ILE A 80 -6.75 3.95 0.35
C ILE A 80 -5.40 4.66 0.09
N GLY A 81 -4.35 4.31 0.82
CA GLY A 81 -3.01 4.87 0.70
C GLY A 81 -2.26 4.92 2.02
N LEU A 82 -0.93 5.06 1.95
CA LEU A 82 -0.08 5.20 3.13
C LEU A 82 -0.49 6.41 3.97
N ARG A 83 -0.83 6.16 5.24
CA ARG A 83 -1.25 7.16 6.24
C ARG A 83 -2.35 8.10 5.73
N ALA A 84 -3.19 7.61 4.81
CA ALA A 84 -4.10 8.48 4.07
C ALA A 84 -5.10 9.20 4.98
N GLY A 85 -5.53 8.57 6.07
CA GLY A 85 -6.51 9.13 7.01
C GLY A 85 -5.93 10.05 8.09
N GLU A 86 -4.63 10.21 8.20
CA GLU A 86 -4.03 10.96 9.31
C GLU A 86 -4.08 12.48 9.10
N GLY A 87 -4.48 13.21 10.15
CA GLY A 87 -4.36 14.65 10.21
C GLY A 87 -5.14 15.40 9.14
N ILE A 88 -6.33 14.91 8.77
CA ILE A 88 -7.14 15.54 7.74
C ILE A 88 -7.57 16.95 8.16
N THR A 89 -7.23 17.91 7.31
CA THR A 89 -7.56 19.34 7.36
C THR A 89 -8.27 19.74 6.06
N ASP A 90 -8.70 21.00 5.95
CA ASP A 90 -9.37 21.50 4.73
C ASP A 90 -8.42 21.47 3.52
N GLU A 91 -7.12 21.66 3.75
CA GLU A 91 -6.09 21.61 2.70
C GLU A 91 -5.83 20.17 2.21
N THR A 92 -5.94 19.18 3.09
CA THR A 92 -5.60 17.77 2.79
C THR A 92 -6.82 16.92 2.43
N ALA A 93 -8.03 17.34 2.81
CA ALA A 93 -9.29 16.67 2.49
C ALA A 93 -9.50 16.41 0.99
N PRO A 94 -9.21 17.34 0.05
CA PRO A 94 -9.34 17.07 -1.38
C PRO A 94 -8.47 15.90 -1.86
N ALA A 95 -7.24 15.79 -1.34
CA ALA A 95 -6.34 14.69 -1.68
C ALA A 95 -6.84 13.35 -1.11
N TRP A 96 -7.45 13.35 0.08
CA TRP A 96 -8.11 12.18 0.65
C TRP A 96 -9.28 11.70 -0.22
N TRP A 97 -10.16 12.62 -0.64
CA TRP A 97 -11.26 12.29 -1.55
C TRP A 97 -10.77 11.73 -2.87
N LYS A 98 -9.68 12.28 -3.42
CA LYS A 98 -9.06 11.76 -4.65
C LYS A 98 -8.54 10.34 -4.48
N LYS A 99 -7.95 10.01 -3.33
CA LYS A 99 -7.52 8.64 -2.98
C LYS A 99 -8.71 7.69 -2.86
N LEU A 100 -9.80 8.12 -2.21
CA LEU A 100 -11.01 7.30 -2.08
C LEU A 100 -11.67 7.04 -3.44
N HIS A 101 -11.72 8.05 -4.33
CA HIS A 101 -12.23 7.89 -5.69
C HIS A 101 -11.41 6.88 -6.49
N ALA A 102 -10.08 7.01 -6.45
CA ALA A 102 -9.17 6.08 -7.11
C ALA A 102 -9.35 4.66 -6.57
N PHE A 103 -9.41 4.49 -5.24
CA PHE A 103 -9.69 3.21 -4.61
C PHE A 103 -11.01 2.59 -5.10
N ALA A 104 -12.09 3.37 -5.16
CA ALA A 104 -13.38 2.89 -5.64
C ALA A 104 -13.32 2.45 -7.12
N LEU A 105 -12.60 3.18 -7.98
CA LEU A 105 -12.35 2.74 -9.35
C LEU A 105 -11.53 1.44 -9.41
N TRP A 106 -10.51 1.30 -8.57
CA TRP A 106 -9.69 0.08 -8.50
C TRP A 106 -10.48 -1.12 -7.97
N GLN A 107 -11.45 -0.92 -7.07
CA GLN A 107 -12.38 -1.97 -6.67
C GLN A 107 -13.18 -2.51 -7.85
N GLU A 108 -13.61 -1.64 -8.76
CA GLU A 108 -14.36 -2.06 -9.95
C GLU A 108 -13.45 -2.78 -10.94
N THR A 109 -12.24 -2.26 -11.18
CA THR A 109 -11.26 -2.95 -12.03
C THR A 109 -10.94 -4.34 -11.47
N ALA A 110 -10.75 -4.46 -10.16
CA ALA A 110 -10.50 -5.74 -9.50
C ALA A 110 -11.69 -6.70 -9.59
N GLU A 111 -12.93 -6.18 -9.52
CA GLU A 111 -14.14 -6.97 -9.73
C GLU A 111 -14.23 -7.51 -11.17
N GLU A 112 -13.94 -6.66 -12.15
CA GLU A 112 -14.07 -6.97 -13.58
C GLU A 112 -12.97 -7.90 -14.08
N THR A 113 -11.74 -7.73 -13.58
CA THR A 113 -10.55 -8.38 -14.12
C THR A 113 -9.97 -9.46 -13.21
N GLY A 114 -10.31 -9.43 -11.91
CA GLY A 114 -9.66 -10.26 -10.90
C GLY A 114 -8.22 -9.85 -10.57
N PHE A 115 -7.76 -8.70 -11.04
CA PHE A 115 -6.41 -8.15 -10.78
C PHE A 115 -6.49 -6.76 -10.17
N TRP A 116 -5.58 -6.48 -9.23
CA TRP A 116 -5.41 -5.13 -8.71
C TRP A 116 -4.50 -4.34 -9.68
N PRO A 117 -4.82 -3.08 -10.00
CA PRO A 117 -3.99 -2.30 -10.92
C PRO A 117 -2.56 -2.14 -10.38
N SER A 118 -1.57 -2.46 -11.21
CA SER A 118 -0.15 -2.50 -10.81
C SER A 118 0.38 -1.16 -10.30
N GLU A 119 -0.08 -0.06 -10.89
CA GLU A 119 0.25 1.31 -10.52
C GLU A 119 -0.39 1.77 -9.20
N ALA A 120 -1.39 1.02 -8.74
CA ALA A 120 -2.09 1.22 -7.47
C ALA A 120 -1.59 0.29 -6.36
N GLN A 121 -0.65 -0.61 -6.69
CA GLN A 121 -0.10 -1.55 -5.73
C GLN A 121 0.74 -0.79 -4.71
N LEU A 122 0.36 -0.89 -3.44
CA LEU A 122 1.19 -0.48 -2.31
C LEU A 122 1.58 -1.73 -1.52
N SER A 123 2.79 -1.75 -0.98
CA SER A 123 3.17 -2.81 -0.04
C SER A 123 2.22 -2.86 1.16
N HIS A 124 1.78 -4.08 1.47
CA HIS A 124 0.82 -4.36 2.53
C HIS A 124 1.40 -4.08 3.93
N GLY A 125 0.56 -3.58 4.83
CA GLY A 125 0.93 -3.31 6.22
C GLY A 125 2.07 -2.31 6.38
N GLU A 126 2.92 -2.50 7.37
CA GLU A 126 4.07 -1.62 7.64
C GLU A 126 5.15 -1.67 6.54
N ALA A 127 5.08 -2.63 5.61
CA ALA A 127 6.02 -2.69 4.50
C ALA A 127 5.89 -1.48 3.56
N GLY A 128 4.74 -0.80 3.55
CA GLY A 128 4.55 0.46 2.82
C GLY A 128 5.52 1.57 3.23
N GLU A 129 5.84 1.68 4.52
CA GLU A 129 6.82 2.67 5.02
C GLU A 129 8.24 2.35 4.54
N VAL A 130 8.60 1.07 4.53
CA VAL A 130 9.90 0.63 4.05
C VAL A 130 10.02 0.79 2.53
N GLU A 131 8.93 0.55 1.80
CA GLU A 131 8.87 0.81 0.36
C GLU A 131 9.08 2.29 0.04
N LEU A 132 8.41 3.20 0.78
CA LEU A 132 8.62 4.64 0.63
C LEU A 132 10.06 5.05 0.95
N ALA A 133 10.64 4.50 2.02
CA ALA A 133 12.05 4.75 2.36
C ALA A 133 12.99 4.24 1.26
N ALA A 134 12.73 3.05 0.69
CA ALA A 134 13.51 2.48 -0.40
C ALA A 134 13.41 3.30 -1.68
N GLU A 135 12.19 3.75 -2.03
CA GLU A 135 11.95 4.62 -3.18
C GLU A 135 12.70 5.93 -3.04
N ASN A 136 12.64 6.58 -1.87
CA ASN A 136 13.41 7.79 -1.57
C ASN A 136 14.93 7.55 -1.66
N ALA A 137 15.42 6.42 -1.12
CA ALA A 137 16.84 6.07 -1.17
C ALA A 137 17.33 5.83 -2.61
N ALA A 138 16.48 5.26 -3.47
CA ALA A 138 16.74 5.03 -4.89
C ALA A 138 16.66 6.33 -5.70
N ASP A 139 15.69 7.20 -5.42
CA ASP A 139 15.51 8.49 -6.10
C ASP A 139 16.76 9.39 -5.99
N GLN A 140 17.38 9.42 -4.80
CA GLN A 140 18.64 10.13 -4.54
C GLN A 140 19.83 9.62 -5.37
N LEU A 141 19.70 8.46 -6.01
CA LEU A 141 20.70 7.86 -6.88
C LEU A 141 20.28 7.90 -8.36
N GLY A 142 19.13 8.52 -8.69
CA GLY A 142 18.53 8.45 -10.03
C GLY A 142 17.98 7.06 -10.38
N LEU A 143 17.72 6.22 -9.39
CA LEU A 143 17.35 4.81 -9.55
C LEU A 143 15.85 4.54 -9.26
N ARG A 144 15.01 5.57 -9.16
CA ARG A 144 13.59 5.41 -8.79
C ARG A 144 12.86 4.45 -9.72
N ALA A 145 13.02 4.61 -11.03
CA ALA A 145 12.39 3.71 -12.01
C ALA A 145 12.88 2.26 -11.85
N VAL A 146 14.19 2.08 -11.65
CA VAL A 146 14.79 0.75 -11.43
C VAL A 146 14.26 0.09 -10.16
N TYR A 147 14.03 0.87 -9.11
CA TYR A 147 13.43 0.36 -7.87
C TYR A 147 11.98 -0.10 -8.11
N ARG A 148 11.18 0.70 -8.81
CA ARG A 148 9.79 0.34 -9.14
C ARG A 148 9.69 -0.92 -9.99
N GLU A 149 10.56 -1.08 -10.98
CA GLU A 149 10.65 -2.31 -11.78
C GLU A 149 11.01 -3.53 -10.91
N ALA A 150 11.93 -3.36 -9.96
CA ALA A 150 12.30 -4.42 -9.03
C ALA A 150 11.14 -4.83 -8.10
N VAL A 151 10.30 -3.88 -7.69
CA VAL A 151 9.10 -4.17 -6.87
C VAL A 151 8.01 -4.85 -7.71
N ALA A 152 7.74 -4.33 -8.91
CA ALA A 152 6.64 -4.79 -9.75
C ALA A 152 6.90 -6.14 -10.43
N PHE A 153 8.14 -6.39 -10.87
CA PHE A 153 8.47 -7.53 -11.73
C PHE A 153 9.53 -8.46 -11.15
N ASP A 154 10.08 -8.16 -9.97
CA ASP A 154 11.20 -8.90 -9.38
C ASP A 154 12.43 -8.97 -10.31
N THR A 155 12.70 -7.90 -11.05
CA THR A 155 13.82 -7.82 -12.01
C THR A 155 14.82 -6.71 -11.70
N GLY A 156 15.94 -6.70 -12.42
CA GLY A 156 16.97 -5.68 -12.28
C GLY A 156 17.96 -5.92 -11.14
N PHE A 157 18.97 -5.05 -11.04
CA PHE A 157 20.08 -5.26 -10.10
C PHE A 157 19.68 -5.06 -8.64
N ILE A 158 18.61 -4.32 -8.36
CA ILE A 158 18.08 -4.16 -7.00
C ILE A 158 17.51 -5.50 -6.52
N ALA A 159 16.63 -6.12 -7.31
CA ALA A 159 16.07 -7.45 -7.03
C ALA A 159 17.18 -8.51 -6.92
N ALA A 160 18.09 -8.58 -7.91
CA ALA A 160 19.23 -9.50 -7.87
C ALA A 160 20.16 -9.25 -6.67
N GLY A 161 20.26 -7.99 -6.23
CA GLY A 161 21.05 -7.57 -5.08
C GLY A 161 20.54 -8.15 -3.76
N VAL A 162 19.23 -8.42 -3.64
CA VAL A 162 18.63 -9.04 -2.44
C VAL A 162 19.26 -10.41 -2.18
N GLY A 163 19.60 -11.17 -3.22
CA GLY A 163 20.30 -12.46 -3.10
C GLY A 163 21.70 -12.37 -2.47
N ARG A 164 22.28 -11.16 -2.38
CA ARG A 164 23.58 -10.90 -1.75
C ARG A 164 23.48 -10.45 -0.29
N ILE A 165 22.27 -10.45 0.28
CA ILE A 165 22.04 -10.17 1.70
C ILE A 165 22.47 -11.39 2.55
N ASN A 166 23.02 -11.11 3.74
CA ASN A 166 23.21 -12.09 4.79
C ASN A 166 21.92 -12.19 5.59
N ALA A 167 21.26 -13.37 5.54
CA ALA A 167 19.98 -13.58 6.20
C ALA A 167 20.01 -13.37 7.73
N LYS A 168 21.17 -13.54 8.39
CA LYS A 168 21.29 -13.33 9.84
C LYS A 168 21.35 -11.85 10.22
N THR A 169 21.98 -11.03 9.38
CA THR A 169 22.24 -9.62 9.71
C THR A 169 21.34 -8.65 8.96
N GLY A 170 20.67 -9.09 7.88
CA GLY A 170 19.91 -8.22 6.99
C GLY A 170 20.78 -7.29 6.12
N MET A 171 22.11 -7.47 6.15
CA MET A 171 23.06 -6.58 5.47
C MET A 171 23.69 -7.25 4.24
N LEU A 172 24.19 -6.45 3.29
CA LEU A 172 24.92 -7.00 2.15
C LEU A 172 26.20 -7.72 2.62
N ARG A 173 26.44 -8.91 2.06
CA ARG A 173 27.68 -9.69 2.27
C ARG A 173 28.90 -8.91 1.77
N ASN A 174 30.09 -9.27 2.27
CA ASN A 174 31.38 -8.66 1.89
C ASN A 174 31.40 -7.15 2.12
N GLY A 175 31.25 -6.71 3.37
CA GLY A 175 31.11 -5.30 3.74
C GLY A 175 32.22 -4.36 3.25
N ARG A 176 33.41 -4.89 2.94
CA ARG A 176 34.58 -4.14 2.40
C ARG A 176 34.59 -4.01 0.87
N SER A 177 33.63 -4.60 0.16
CA SER A 177 33.47 -4.42 -1.29
C SER A 177 32.67 -3.16 -1.59
N ALA A 178 32.83 -2.61 -2.80
CA ALA A 178 32.00 -1.52 -3.29
C ALA A 178 30.50 -1.87 -3.23
N CYS A 179 29.69 -0.88 -2.88
CA CYS A 179 28.25 -1.03 -2.79
C CYS A 179 27.61 -1.15 -4.18
N ILE A 180 26.68 -2.09 -4.31
CA ILE A 180 26.03 -2.42 -5.59
C ILE A 180 25.09 -1.29 -6.03
N CYS A 181 24.53 -0.52 -5.09
CA CYS A 181 23.67 0.60 -5.42
C CYS A 181 24.41 1.80 -6.05
N GLY A 182 25.74 1.76 -6.15
CA GLY A 182 26.52 2.79 -6.81
C GLY A 182 26.69 4.10 -6.04
N ARG A 183 26.12 4.24 -4.84
CA ARG A 183 26.26 5.45 -3.99
C ARG A 183 27.73 5.81 -3.80
N THR A 184 28.07 7.08 -4.01
CA THR A 184 29.43 7.61 -3.86
C THR A 184 29.58 8.50 -2.63
N ASP A 185 30.83 8.67 -2.19
CA ASP A 185 31.21 9.74 -1.26
C ASP A 185 31.30 11.11 -1.96
N ARG A 186 31.69 12.15 -1.20
CA ARG A 186 31.89 13.51 -1.73
C ARG A 186 33.00 13.60 -2.78
N GLY A 187 33.92 12.63 -2.82
CA GLY A 187 35.00 12.53 -3.80
C GLY A 187 34.65 11.67 -5.02
N GLY A 188 33.39 11.23 -5.16
CA GLY A 188 32.94 10.42 -6.30
C GLY A 188 33.34 8.95 -6.21
N ARG A 189 33.91 8.48 -5.10
CA ARG A 189 34.27 7.06 -4.94
C ARG A 189 33.07 6.29 -4.42
N THR A 190 32.76 5.13 -5.02
CA THR A 190 31.67 4.28 -4.54
C THR A 190 31.93 3.85 -3.09
N LEU A 191 30.93 4.07 -2.24
CA LEU A 191 31.00 3.67 -0.84
C LEU A 191 31.16 2.16 -0.71
N LEU A 192 31.87 1.72 0.32
CA LEU A 192 31.87 0.31 0.70
C LEU A 192 30.45 -0.06 1.18
N ARG A 193 30.07 -1.33 1.01
CA ARG A 193 28.75 -1.82 1.44
C ARG A 193 28.48 -1.44 2.89
N ARG A 194 29.40 -1.75 3.80
CA ARG A 194 29.25 -1.45 5.24
C ARG A 194 29.03 0.03 5.54
N ASP A 195 29.61 0.93 4.74
CA ASP A 195 29.52 2.38 4.94
C ASP A 195 28.23 2.92 4.29
N CYS A 196 27.83 2.38 3.14
CA CYS A 196 26.56 2.69 2.49
C CYS A 196 25.35 2.33 3.37
N HIS A 197 25.47 1.27 4.17
CA HIS A 197 24.42 0.82 5.08
C HIS A 197 24.07 1.85 6.16
N GLY A 198 25.11 2.44 6.77
CA GLY A 198 24.97 3.40 7.87
C GLY A 198 24.74 4.84 7.41
N ASN A 199 24.68 5.08 6.11
CA ASN A 199 24.27 6.36 5.58
C ASN A 199 22.79 6.59 5.96
N GLY A 200 22.43 7.77 6.49
CA GLY A 200 21.10 8.03 7.07
C GLY A 200 19.91 7.80 6.13
N LEU A 201 20.14 7.69 4.82
CA LEU A 201 19.14 7.35 3.80
C LEU A 201 18.97 5.84 3.56
N GLY A 202 19.94 5.02 4.01
CA GLY A 202 19.99 3.59 3.75
C GLY A 202 20.41 3.20 2.33
N CYS A 203 20.47 1.89 2.11
CA CYS A 203 20.73 1.28 0.80
C CYS A 203 19.42 0.71 0.23
N PRO A 204 19.03 1.04 -1.01
CA PRO A 204 17.76 0.59 -1.59
C PRO A 204 17.65 -0.94 -1.66
N ILE A 205 18.76 -1.67 -1.81
CA ILE A 205 18.78 -3.14 -1.85
C ILE A 205 18.46 -3.74 -0.47
N ILE A 206 18.96 -3.13 0.61
CA ILE A 206 18.66 -3.58 1.99
C ILE A 206 17.21 -3.25 2.34
N LEU A 207 16.75 -2.06 1.96
CA LEU A 207 15.38 -1.65 2.22
C LEU A 207 14.40 -2.55 1.43
N GLU A 208 14.71 -2.90 0.19
CA GLU A 208 13.92 -3.87 -0.59
C GLU A 208 13.89 -5.25 0.07
N HIS A 209 15.03 -5.75 0.57
CA HIS A 209 15.07 -7.00 1.32
C HIS A 209 14.15 -6.94 2.56
N ARG A 210 14.23 -5.85 3.32
CA ARG A 210 13.39 -5.64 4.52
C ARG A 210 11.91 -5.56 4.15
N ARG A 211 11.56 -4.84 3.08
CA ARG A 211 10.19 -4.74 2.56
C ARG A 211 9.64 -6.13 2.23
N ARG A 212 10.39 -6.94 1.47
CA ARG A 212 10.00 -8.33 1.14
C ARG A 212 9.80 -9.20 2.38
N ALA A 213 10.69 -9.07 3.38
CA ALA A 213 10.56 -9.79 4.64
C ALA A 213 9.26 -9.41 5.36
N MET A 214 8.95 -8.11 5.46
CA MET A 214 7.75 -7.59 6.10
C MET A 214 6.46 -7.94 5.35
N VAL A 215 6.45 -7.90 4.02
CA VAL A 215 5.32 -8.41 3.21
C VAL A 215 5.13 -9.91 3.46
N GLY A 216 6.21 -10.68 3.53
CA GLY A 216 6.16 -12.10 3.87
C GLY A 216 5.61 -12.36 5.27
N GLU A 217 6.00 -11.56 6.26
CA GLU A 217 5.47 -11.61 7.63
C GLU A 217 3.99 -11.26 7.69
N TYR A 218 3.60 -10.18 7.00
CA TYR A 218 2.20 -9.78 6.87
C TYR A 218 1.35 -10.94 6.36
N TRP A 219 1.73 -11.54 5.24
CA TRP A 219 0.99 -12.67 4.68
C TRP A 219 0.99 -13.88 5.59
N ARG A 220 2.11 -14.20 6.25
CA ARG A 220 2.16 -15.28 7.25
C ARG A 220 1.19 -15.05 8.40
N GLY A 221 1.12 -13.82 8.91
CA GLY A 221 0.22 -13.43 10.01
C GLY A 221 -1.27 -13.53 9.66
N LEU A 222 -1.63 -13.51 8.38
CA LEU A 222 -3.02 -13.69 7.94
C LEU A 222 -3.42 -15.15 7.69
N ARG A 223 -2.45 -16.06 7.54
CA ARG A 223 -2.73 -17.47 7.27
C ARG A 223 -3.50 -18.08 8.44
N GLY A 224 -4.64 -18.72 8.16
CA GLY A 224 -5.49 -19.34 9.17
C GLY A 224 -6.43 -18.36 9.89
N HIS A 225 -6.29 -17.05 9.67
CA HIS A 225 -7.15 -16.02 10.26
C HIS A 225 -8.04 -15.31 9.23
N VAL A 226 -7.60 -15.26 7.98
CA VAL A 226 -8.34 -14.65 6.86
C VAL A 226 -8.57 -15.70 5.77
N THR A 227 -9.81 -15.85 5.34
CA THR A 227 -10.22 -16.72 4.22
C THR A 227 -10.14 -15.93 2.92
N CYS A 228 -9.72 -16.57 1.82
CA CYS A 228 -9.71 -15.90 0.53
C CYS A 228 -11.13 -15.60 0.07
N CYS A 229 -11.39 -14.36 -0.39
CA CYS A 229 -12.70 -14.01 -0.94
C CYS A 229 -12.98 -14.59 -2.34
N GLY A 230 -11.97 -15.20 -2.97
CA GLY A 230 -12.09 -15.81 -4.30
C GLY A 230 -12.11 -14.84 -5.48
N THR A 231 -12.13 -13.52 -5.26
CA THR A 231 -12.25 -12.53 -6.36
C THR A 231 -10.93 -12.18 -7.03
N MET A 232 -9.78 -12.42 -6.38
CA MET A 232 -8.46 -12.00 -6.89
C MET A 232 -7.67 -13.20 -7.40
N HIS A 233 -7.23 -13.20 -8.65
CA HIS A 233 -6.58 -14.36 -9.29
C HIS A 233 -5.26 -14.75 -8.60
N GLU A 234 -4.44 -13.77 -8.27
CA GLU A 234 -3.09 -13.98 -7.71
C GLU A 234 -3.03 -13.90 -6.17
N CYS A 235 -4.19 -13.99 -5.49
CA CYS A 235 -4.23 -13.85 -4.04
C CYS A 235 -3.41 -14.94 -3.31
N PRO A 236 -2.44 -14.57 -2.46
CA PRO A 236 -1.63 -15.53 -1.71
C PRO A 236 -2.42 -16.44 -0.75
N LEU A 237 -3.64 -16.05 -0.38
CA LEU A 237 -4.52 -16.85 0.47
C LEU A 237 -5.30 -17.92 -0.31
N ARG A 238 -5.42 -17.82 -1.64
CA ARG A 238 -6.18 -18.77 -2.48
C ARG A 238 -5.62 -20.20 -2.40
N ALA A 239 -4.31 -20.36 -2.28
CA ALA A 239 -3.66 -21.67 -2.22
C ALA A 239 -3.91 -22.44 -0.91
N ILE A 240 -4.52 -21.81 0.09
CA ILE A 240 -4.76 -22.40 1.42
C ILE A 240 -6.14 -23.09 1.46
N ASP A 241 -7.14 -22.51 0.80
CA ASP A 241 -8.52 -23.02 0.79
C ASP A 241 -8.70 -24.33 -0.02
N SER A 242 -7.64 -24.79 -0.70
CA SER A 242 -7.62 -26.02 -1.52
C SER A 242 -7.07 -27.25 -0.80
N LYS A 243 -6.67 -27.15 0.47
CA LYS A 243 -6.36 -28.34 1.29
C LYS A 243 -7.59 -28.76 2.08
N PRO A 244 -8.22 -29.92 1.78
CA PRO A 244 -9.25 -30.45 2.65
C PRO A 244 -8.62 -30.75 4.02
N SER A 245 -9.34 -30.38 5.08
CA SER A 245 -9.00 -30.75 6.45
C SER A 245 -8.96 -32.27 6.54
N THR A 246 -7.75 -32.84 6.62
CA THR A 246 -7.53 -34.24 7.00
C THR A 246 -7.79 -34.43 8.48
#